data_AF-A0A432UTZ8-F1
#
_entry.id   AF-A0A432UTZ8-F1
#
_cell.length_a   1.000
_cell.length_b   1.000
_cell.length_c   1.000
_cell.angle_alpha   90.00
_cell.angle_beta   90.00
_cell.angle_gamma   90.00
#
_symmetry.space_group_name_H-M   'P 1'
#
loop_
_entity.id
_entity.type
_entity.pdbx_description
1 polymer ?
#
loop_
_entity_poly.entity_id
_entity_poly.type
_entity_poly.pdbx_seq_one_letter_code
_entity_poly.pdbx_strand_id
1 'polypeptide(L)'
;MAIAQSCPVTAFFFSLRLFLCFSFFISCEICQAANSSLVPDSTPASASDKIPIIRVVAENLAPLDIGLEIGSQSKSLFPDIESRYDRYLMANLSQIGFDDILSNRLPRLRNSIEPGYQKELEGIASSWSLIHDNKLGDGFLSWDEYWLLNLLPDIGLTASGVGFGVLGQLSSESGPIIGRNLNLKSTPELRSLQAITVYEYEDNAVVNIGFAGIVSVLTGFNESGLFVAHFNTASSSFYQNNAQGAANARGFVLRKALETYTSTRQATRFIAKKGTSIGSNTLVADNKNIQVLEQSVSGEVAIRRWDSPTHPSKRWDRESQIAVVDCYASITMSNNCRRAKDSYRWDRLRSLAGFTSSKKASVQDVVRIMLDGSNKYYEILGENTIQSMIYLPGSGYLYLYAAPINSTGDGTGNAVNHPSYQVYYKDVIPSKLRKPSNKTNYFWWITGLVMLLMLSLWWVRRSIARK
;
A
#
# COMPACT_ATOMS: atom_id res chain seq x y z
N MET A 1 9.80 -85.81 36.12
CA MET A 1 11.13 -86.21 36.60
C MET A 1 12.11 -85.95 35.45
N ALA A 2 13.11 -85.08 35.70
CA ALA A 2 14.31 -84.74 34.89
C ALA A 2 14.10 -84.22 33.44
N ILE A 3 14.41 -82.98 33.02
CA ILE A 3 15.62 -82.09 33.07
C ILE A 3 16.47 -82.15 31.77
N ALA A 4 16.95 -80.95 31.36
CA ALA A 4 18.08 -80.58 30.49
C ALA A 4 17.77 -80.32 28.99
N GLN A 5 17.83 -79.06 28.50
CA GLN A 5 19.01 -78.27 28.04
C GLN A 5 19.45 -78.68 26.61
N SER A 6 19.83 -77.82 25.65
CA SER A 6 20.18 -76.39 25.56
C SER A 6 20.35 -75.96 24.07
N CYS A 7 20.20 -74.65 23.79
CA CYS A 7 20.62 -73.85 22.61
C CYS A 7 22.03 -74.16 22.02
N PRO A 8 22.49 -73.65 20.84
CA PRO A 8 22.22 -72.29 20.27
C PRO A 8 22.23 -72.05 18.71
N VAL A 9 21.73 -70.86 18.33
CA VAL A 9 22.22 -69.89 17.30
C VAL A 9 22.35 -70.32 15.83
N THR A 10 21.54 -69.72 14.94
CA THR A 10 22.06 -68.85 13.85
C THR A 10 20.97 -67.91 13.31
N ALA A 11 21.35 -66.65 13.20
CA ALA A 11 20.55 -65.52 12.72
C ALA A 11 20.90 -65.19 11.26
N PHE A 12 20.15 -64.23 10.71
CA PHE A 12 20.48 -63.41 9.53
C PHE A 12 20.37 -64.05 8.14
N PHE A 13 19.20 -63.93 7.51
CA PHE A 13 19.05 -63.60 6.07
C PHE A 13 17.59 -63.24 5.77
N PHE A 14 17.19 -61.99 6.02
CA PHE A 14 15.98 -61.41 5.41
C PHE A 14 16.15 -59.89 5.27
N SER A 15 16.97 -59.51 4.29
CA SER A 15 16.95 -58.18 3.70
C SER A 15 17.21 -58.35 2.21
N LEU A 16 16.59 -57.49 1.40
CA LEU A 16 16.74 -57.35 -0.05
C LEU A 16 15.72 -58.08 -0.94
N ARG A 17 14.42 -57.87 -0.70
CA ARG A 17 13.36 -57.99 -1.74
C ARG A 17 12.30 -56.88 -1.69
N LEU A 18 12.68 -55.67 -1.25
CA LEU A 18 11.75 -54.51 -1.20
C LEU A 18 12.31 -53.24 -1.86
N PHE A 19 13.15 -53.36 -2.89
CA PHE A 19 13.75 -52.19 -3.56
C PHE A 19 13.82 -52.27 -5.10
N LEU A 20 13.02 -53.14 -5.74
CA LEU A 20 12.95 -53.26 -7.20
C LEU A 20 11.49 -53.32 -7.72
N CYS A 21 10.61 -52.48 -7.18
CA CYS A 21 9.28 -52.19 -7.76
C CYS A 21 8.99 -50.68 -7.89
N PHE A 22 10.03 -49.83 -7.95
CA PHE A 22 9.88 -48.39 -8.15
C PHE A 22 10.68 -47.90 -9.37
N SER A 23 10.66 -48.70 -10.44
CA SER A 23 11.42 -48.41 -11.66
C SER A 23 10.62 -48.73 -12.91
N PHE A 24 9.30 -48.46 -12.94
CA PHE A 24 8.52 -48.47 -14.19
C PHE A 24 7.15 -47.81 -13.95
N PHE A 25 7.14 -46.51 -13.65
CA PHE A 25 6.02 -45.58 -13.86
C PHE A 25 6.58 -44.15 -13.65
N ILE A 26 7.54 -43.75 -14.48
CA ILE A 26 7.72 -42.34 -14.82
C ILE A 26 7.20 -42.23 -16.26
N SER A 27 5.91 -42.55 -16.40
CA SER A 27 5.14 -42.06 -17.52
C SER A 27 5.04 -40.56 -17.32
N CYS A 28 5.59 -39.86 -18.29
CA CYS A 28 5.41 -38.46 -18.63
C CYS A 28 3.96 -37.97 -18.39
N GLU A 29 3.57 -37.71 -17.14
CA GLU A 29 2.60 -36.67 -16.85
C GLU A 29 3.39 -35.37 -16.85
N ILE A 30 3.50 -34.84 -18.06
CA ILE A 30 3.56 -33.41 -18.31
C ILE A 30 2.62 -32.78 -17.28
N CYS A 31 3.19 -32.12 -16.27
CA CYS A 31 2.51 -31.07 -15.54
C CYS A 31 2.09 -30.03 -16.59
N GLN A 32 0.93 -30.27 -17.22
CA GLN A 32 -0.04 -29.21 -17.43
C GLN A 32 -0.33 -28.67 -16.03
N ALA A 33 0.55 -27.79 -15.56
CA ALA A 33 0.11 -26.69 -14.74
C ALA A 33 -1.00 -26.06 -15.57
N ALA A 34 -2.23 -26.42 -15.24
CA ALA A 34 -3.41 -25.81 -15.80
C ALA A 34 -3.18 -24.31 -15.68
N ASN A 35 -3.05 -23.66 -16.83
CA ASN A 35 -3.23 -22.23 -16.96
C ASN A 35 -4.62 -21.93 -16.41
N SER A 36 -4.73 -21.73 -15.10
CA SER A 36 -5.83 -21.00 -14.48
C SER A 36 -5.62 -19.50 -14.70
N SER A 37 -5.24 -19.11 -15.92
CA SER A 37 -5.47 -17.78 -16.45
C SER A 37 -6.92 -17.72 -16.94
N LEU A 38 -7.87 -17.90 -16.02
CA LEU A 38 -9.19 -17.29 -16.14
C LEU A 38 -9.10 -15.90 -15.47
N VAL A 39 -8.19 -15.08 -15.99
CA VAL A 39 -8.51 -13.66 -16.06
C VAL A 39 -9.54 -13.61 -17.18
N PRO A 40 -10.82 -13.28 -16.90
CA PRO A 40 -11.78 -13.08 -17.98
C PRO A 40 -11.13 -12.13 -18.97
N ASP A 41 -11.19 -12.49 -20.24
CA ASP A 41 -10.63 -11.77 -21.39
C ASP A 41 -11.23 -10.36 -21.39
N SER A 42 -10.65 -9.48 -20.57
CA SER A 42 -10.97 -8.08 -20.55
C SER A 42 -10.37 -7.59 -21.84
N THR A 43 -11.22 -7.39 -22.86
CA THR A 43 -10.91 -6.59 -24.05
C THR A 43 -9.94 -5.50 -23.62
N PRO A 44 -8.72 -5.44 -24.20
CA PRO A 44 -7.70 -4.53 -23.74
C PRO A 44 -8.30 -3.13 -23.74
N ALA A 45 -8.55 -2.60 -22.54
CA ALA A 45 -8.90 -1.21 -22.38
C ALA A 45 -7.87 -0.42 -23.17
N SER A 46 -8.35 0.51 -23.99
CA SER A 46 -7.50 1.38 -24.80
C SER A 46 -6.31 1.83 -23.95
N ALA A 47 -5.09 1.67 -24.46
CA ALA A 47 -3.87 2.03 -23.74
C ALA A 47 -3.85 3.50 -23.26
N SER A 48 -4.80 4.33 -23.72
CA SER A 48 -5.08 5.69 -23.25
C SER A 48 -5.56 5.81 -21.81
N ASP A 49 -5.95 4.73 -21.13
CA ASP A 49 -6.62 4.86 -19.83
C ASP A 49 -5.67 4.83 -18.64
N LYS A 50 -4.40 4.42 -18.82
CA LYS A 50 -3.44 4.35 -17.72
C LYS A 50 -3.08 5.74 -17.18
N ILE A 51 -3.07 5.87 -15.84
CA ILE A 51 -2.46 6.99 -15.13
C ILE A 51 -1.00 7.12 -15.58
N PRO A 52 -0.53 8.33 -15.94
CA PRO A 52 0.84 8.54 -16.33
C PRO A 52 1.83 8.29 -15.18
N ILE A 53 3.02 7.83 -15.55
CA ILE A 53 4.13 7.57 -14.63
C ILE A 53 5.22 8.60 -14.88
N ILE A 54 5.55 9.40 -13.86
CA ILE A 54 6.67 10.35 -13.84
C ILE A 54 7.86 9.61 -13.22
N ARG A 55 8.99 9.56 -13.92
CA ARG A 55 10.18 8.82 -13.49
C ARG A 55 11.33 9.76 -13.23
N VAL A 56 11.84 9.75 -12.01
CA VAL A 56 12.96 10.61 -11.61
C VAL A 56 14.13 9.72 -11.26
N VAL A 57 15.19 9.79 -12.06
CA VAL A 57 16.48 9.17 -11.70
C VAL A 57 17.14 10.08 -10.67
N ALA A 58 16.76 9.89 -9.41
CA ALA A 58 17.20 10.68 -8.26
C ALA A 58 18.64 10.33 -7.83
N GLU A 59 19.21 9.26 -8.37
CA GLU A 59 20.60 8.88 -8.18
C GLU A 59 21.55 10.05 -8.50
N ASN A 60 22.31 10.49 -7.49
CA ASN A 60 23.26 11.61 -7.56
C ASN A 60 22.69 13.00 -7.86
N LEU A 61 21.36 13.17 -7.92
CA LEU A 61 20.76 14.49 -8.06
C LEU A 61 20.70 15.22 -6.71
N ALA A 62 20.99 16.52 -6.72
CA ALA A 62 20.67 17.34 -5.57
C ALA A 62 19.14 17.42 -5.41
N PRO A 63 18.61 17.63 -4.20
CA PRO A 63 17.16 17.70 -4.00
C PRO A 63 16.47 18.78 -4.87
N LEU A 64 17.13 19.91 -5.13
CA LEU A 64 16.59 20.92 -6.05
C LEU A 64 16.40 20.36 -7.47
N ASP A 65 17.38 19.60 -7.98
CA ASP A 65 17.35 19.01 -9.32
C ASP A 65 16.31 17.89 -9.45
N ILE A 66 16.13 17.10 -8.38
CA ILE A 66 15.01 16.13 -8.28
C ILE A 66 13.68 16.88 -8.46
N GLY A 67 13.53 18.03 -7.79
CA GLY A 67 12.37 18.89 -7.92
C GLY A 67 12.18 19.43 -9.35
N LEU A 68 13.23 19.97 -9.95
CA LEU A 68 13.19 20.50 -11.32
C LEU A 68 12.72 19.45 -12.31
N GLU A 69 13.23 18.22 -12.20
CA GLU A 69 12.87 17.09 -13.06
C GLU A 69 11.39 16.71 -12.91
N ILE A 70 10.89 16.58 -11.67
CA ILE A 70 9.48 16.32 -11.39
C ILE A 70 8.61 17.42 -11.99
N GLY A 71 8.97 18.68 -11.76
CA GLY A 71 8.22 19.84 -12.21
C GLY A 71 8.14 19.89 -13.73
N SER A 72 9.26 19.67 -14.41
CA SER A 72 9.38 19.66 -15.88
C SER A 72 8.53 18.55 -16.50
N GLN A 73 8.67 17.31 -16.03
CA GLN A 73 7.86 16.19 -16.52
C GLN A 73 6.36 16.39 -16.25
N SER A 74 6.01 16.86 -15.04
CA SER A 74 4.61 17.16 -14.69
C SER A 74 4.01 18.21 -15.61
N LYS A 75 4.76 19.29 -15.89
CA LYS A 75 4.32 20.38 -16.77
C LYS A 75 4.21 19.93 -18.23
N SER A 76 5.10 19.04 -18.67
CA SER A 76 5.02 18.44 -20.00
C SER A 76 3.76 17.57 -20.17
N LEU A 77 3.41 16.78 -19.17
CA LEU A 77 2.20 15.94 -19.17
C LEU A 77 0.92 16.76 -18.98
N PHE A 78 0.99 17.82 -18.19
CA PHE A 78 -0.14 18.66 -17.80
C PHE A 78 0.22 20.15 -17.95
N PRO A 79 0.16 20.70 -19.18
CA PRO A 79 0.58 22.09 -19.42
C PRO A 79 -0.16 23.15 -18.60
N ASP A 80 -1.39 22.86 -18.18
CA ASP A 80 -2.27 23.73 -17.38
C ASP A 80 -2.39 23.31 -15.90
N ILE A 81 -1.39 22.58 -15.38
CA ILE A 81 -1.38 22.02 -14.01
C ILE A 81 -1.63 23.06 -12.92
N GLU A 82 -1.03 24.24 -13.03
CA GLU A 82 -1.18 25.35 -12.07
C GLU A 82 -2.65 25.78 -11.96
N SER A 83 -3.28 26.06 -13.12
CA SER A 83 -4.67 26.51 -13.20
C SER A 83 -5.66 25.46 -12.68
N ARG A 84 -5.36 24.17 -12.90
CA ARG A 84 -6.17 23.07 -12.37
C ARG A 84 -6.07 22.97 -10.86
N TYR A 85 -4.88 23.13 -10.30
CA TYR A 85 -4.69 23.10 -8.85
C TYR A 85 -5.30 24.31 -8.15
N ASP A 86 -5.18 25.50 -8.72
CA ASP A 86 -5.82 26.72 -8.24
C ASP A 86 -7.35 26.53 -8.14
N ARG A 87 -8.00 26.11 -9.23
CA ARG A 87 -9.44 25.79 -9.25
C ARG A 87 -9.83 24.73 -8.21
N TYR A 88 -9.00 23.72 -8.00
CA TYR A 88 -9.22 22.72 -6.96
C TYR A 88 -9.18 23.33 -5.56
N LEU A 89 -8.21 24.18 -5.25
CA LEU A 89 -8.11 24.86 -3.95
C LEU A 89 -9.31 25.80 -3.74
N MET A 90 -9.66 26.61 -4.74
CA MET A 90 -10.86 27.47 -4.71
C MET A 90 -12.15 26.69 -4.42
N ALA A 91 -12.31 25.50 -4.99
CA ALA A 91 -13.50 24.66 -4.76
C ALA A 91 -13.59 24.07 -3.33
N ASN A 92 -12.48 24.13 -2.57
CA ASN A 92 -12.35 23.45 -1.28
C ASN A 92 -12.05 24.38 -0.11
N LEU A 93 -11.56 25.58 -0.38
CA LEU A 93 -11.20 26.58 0.61
C LEU A 93 -11.92 27.90 0.30
N SER A 94 -12.27 28.63 1.35
CA SER A 94 -12.60 30.05 1.20
C SER A 94 -11.33 30.87 1.32
N GLN A 95 -11.28 32.06 0.73
CA GLN A 95 -10.12 32.95 0.86
C GLN A 95 -9.77 33.22 2.33
N ILE A 96 -10.78 33.52 3.18
CA ILE A 96 -10.58 33.74 4.62
C ILE A 96 -9.94 32.51 5.30
N GLY A 97 -10.44 31.31 5.00
CA GLY A 97 -9.90 30.08 5.58
C GLY A 97 -8.49 29.76 5.08
N PHE A 98 -8.19 30.11 3.82
CA PHE A 98 -6.87 29.99 3.24
C PHE A 98 -5.88 30.97 3.90
N ASP A 99 -6.24 32.25 4.04
CA ASP A 99 -5.41 33.27 4.70
C ASP A 99 -5.10 32.90 6.17
N ASP A 100 -6.08 32.30 6.87
CA ASP A 100 -5.88 31.75 8.22
C ASP A 100 -4.85 30.61 8.23
N ILE A 101 -4.95 29.65 7.30
CA ILE A 101 -3.99 28.55 7.18
C ILE A 101 -2.58 29.09 6.92
N LEU A 102 -2.44 30.05 5.99
CA LEU A 102 -1.17 30.68 5.66
C LEU A 102 -0.53 31.36 6.88
N SER A 103 -1.33 32.09 7.64
CA SER A 103 -0.84 32.87 8.78
C SER A 103 -0.52 31.98 9.99
N ASN A 104 -1.37 31.00 10.29
CA ASN A 104 -1.38 30.35 11.60
C ASN A 104 -0.86 28.89 11.60
N ARG A 105 -0.82 28.24 10.43
CA ARG A 105 -0.51 26.79 10.34
C ARG A 105 0.68 26.50 9.44
N LEU A 106 0.74 27.13 8.27
CA LEU A 106 1.74 26.82 7.26
C LEU A 106 3.19 27.02 7.74
N PRO A 107 3.56 28.07 8.49
CA PRO A 107 4.94 28.25 8.93
C PRO A 107 5.46 27.09 9.80
N ARG A 108 4.60 26.57 10.69
CA ARG A 108 4.96 25.43 11.56
C ARG A 108 5.11 24.15 10.76
N LEU A 109 4.22 23.90 9.80
CA LEU A 109 4.30 22.73 8.92
C LEU A 109 5.54 22.77 8.03
N ARG A 110 5.84 23.92 7.42
CA ARG A 110 7.08 24.13 6.62
C ARG A 110 8.33 23.82 7.42
N ASN A 111 8.42 24.36 8.63
CA ASN A 111 9.58 24.16 9.51
C ASN A 111 9.76 22.70 9.96
N SER A 112 8.71 21.87 9.86
CA SER A 112 8.77 20.44 10.21
C SER A 112 9.33 19.55 9.09
N ILE A 113 9.42 20.08 7.87
CA ILE A 113 9.80 19.33 6.68
C ILE A 113 11.32 19.38 6.51
N GLU A 114 11.94 18.24 6.24
CA GLU A 114 13.39 18.16 6.06
C GLU A 114 13.85 19.08 4.91
N PRO A 115 14.96 19.83 5.06
CA PRO A 115 15.41 20.81 4.06
C PRO A 115 15.55 20.26 2.63
N GLY A 116 15.94 18.99 2.49
CA GLY A 116 16.00 18.34 1.18
C GLY A 116 14.65 18.34 0.45
N TYR A 117 13.56 17.98 1.14
CA TYR A 117 12.22 18.03 0.54
C TYR A 117 11.75 19.46 0.28
N GLN A 118 12.15 20.44 1.09
CA GLN A 118 11.86 21.85 0.80
C GLN A 118 12.53 22.30 -0.50
N LYS A 119 13.77 21.87 -0.73
CA LYS A 119 14.51 22.11 -1.98
C LYS A 119 13.89 21.40 -3.18
N GLU A 120 13.37 20.19 -3.02
CA GLU A 120 12.58 19.54 -4.07
C GLU A 120 11.32 20.34 -4.44
N LEU A 121 10.60 20.87 -3.45
CA LEU A 121 9.44 21.72 -3.71
C LEU A 121 9.84 23.01 -4.46
N GLU A 122 10.96 23.62 -4.07
CA GLU A 122 11.52 24.80 -4.75
C GLU A 122 11.89 24.49 -6.21
N GLY A 123 12.43 23.29 -6.47
CA GLY A 123 12.74 22.84 -7.82
C GLY A 123 11.49 22.71 -8.68
N ILE A 124 10.43 22.10 -8.16
CA ILE A 124 9.16 21.98 -8.89
C ILE A 124 8.58 23.37 -9.18
N ALA A 125 8.56 24.25 -8.19
CA ALA A 125 8.09 25.62 -8.36
C ALA A 125 8.90 26.40 -9.39
N SER A 126 10.20 26.16 -9.48
CA SER A 126 11.09 26.81 -10.46
C SER A 126 10.82 26.33 -11.90
N SER A 127 10.27 25.13 -12.08
CA SER A 127 9.85 24.60 -13.38
C SER A 127 8.44 25.05 -13.79
N TRP A 128 7.69 25.67 -12.88
CA TRP A 128 6.30 26.11 -13.08
C TRP A 128 6.22 27.62 -13.13
N SER A 129 5.11 28.16 -13.64
CA SER A 129 4.87 29.61 -13.69
C SER A 129 4.14 30.09 -12.43
N LEU A 130 4.72 29.84 -11.26
CA LEU A 130 4.11 30.25 -10.00
C LEU A 130 4.16 31.77 -9.79
N ILE A 131 3.09 32.32 -9.23
CA ILE A 131 3.01 33.73 -8.86
C ILE A 131 3.21 33.94 -7.35
N HIS A 132 3.36 35.19 -6.92
CA HIS A 132 3.47 35.55 -5.51
C HIS A 132 2.14 35.93 -4.86
N ASP A 133 1.18 36.39 -5.64
CA ASP A 133 -0.11 36.80 -5.11
C ASP A 133 -0.91 35.56 -4.69
N ASN A 134 -1.38 35.58 -3.45
CA ASN A 134 -2.07 34.47 -2.81
C ASN A 134 -3.59 34.64 -2.97
N LYS A 135 -4.11 34.25 -4.14
CA LYS A 135 -5.52 34.47 -4.47
C LYS A 135 -6.13 33.24 -5.14
N LEU A 136 -7.02 32.58 -4.40
CA LEU A 136 -7.73 31.42 -4.89
C LEU A 136 -8.63 31.77 -6.08
N GLY A 137 -8.55 30.97 -7.13
CA GLY A 137 -9.45 30.98 -8.27
C GLY A 137 -9.13 32.03 -9.32
N ASP A 138 -7.96 32.67 -9.27
CA ASP A 138 -7.56 33.66 -10.28
C ASP A 138 -6.94 33.03 -11.54
N GLY A 139 -6.82 31.69 -11.57
CA GLY A 139 -6.30 30.91 -12.67
C GLY A 139 -4.79 30.67 -12.62
N PHE A 140 -4.10 31.26 -11.65
CA PHE A 140 -2.67 31.10 -11.40
C PHE A 140 -2.45 30.38 -10.08
N LEU A 141 -1.32 29.66 -9.96
CA LEU A 141 -0.95 29.00 -8.70
C LEU A 141 0.15 29.80 -8.03
N SER A 142 -0.03 30.12 -6.76
CA SER A 142 1.00 30.79 -5.97
C SER A 142 1.97 29.78 -5.33
N TRP A 143 3.13 30.28 -4.87
CA TRP A 143 4.05 29.46 -4.09
C TRP A 143 3.40 28.89 -2.83
N ASP A 144 2.63 29.70 -2.09
CA ASP A 144 2.00 29.25 -0.86
C ASP A 144 0.86 28.24 -1.13
N GLU A 145 0.10 28.42 -2.22
CA GLU A 145 -0.90 27.45 -2.67
C GLU A 145 -0.27 26.10 -3.02
N TYR A 146 0.86 26.11 -3.72
CA TYR A 146 1.58 24.89 -4.04
C TYR A 146 2.07 24.14 -2.78
N TRP A 147 2.50 24.87 -1.74
CA TRP A 147 2.80 24.27 -0.45
C TRP A 147 1.57 23.60 0.18
N LEU A 148 0.39 24.24 0.12
CA LEU A 148 -0.83 23.66 0.67
C LEU A 148 -1.25 22.36 -0.02
N LEU A 149 -1.02 22.23 -1.33
CA LEU A 149 -1.27 20.98 -2.07
C LEU A 149 -0.43 19.81 -1.54
N ASN A 150 0.77 20.09 -1.03
CA ASN A 150 1.61 19.07 -0.42
C ASN A 150 1.23 18.77 1.04
N LEU A 151 0.32 19.57 1.62
CA LEU A 151 -0.07 19.53 3.03
C LEU A 151 -1.58 19.32 3.22
N LEU A 152 -2.32 18.92 2.18
CA LEU A 152 -3.76 18.67 2.22
C LEU A 152 -4.24 17.90 3.48
N PRO A 153 -3.66 16.72 3.82
CA PRO A 153 -4.11 15.99 5.00
C PRO A 153 -3.83 16.74 6.30
N ASP A 154 -2.77 17.56 6.34
CA ASP A 154 -2.26 18.32 7.49
C ASP A 154 -3.01 19.65 7.70
N ILE A 155 -3.69 20.17 6.69
CA ILE A 155 -4.48 21.42 6.74
C ILE A 155 -5.99 21.18 6.85
N GLY A 156 -6.43 19.92 6.77
CA GLY A 156 -7.83 19.52 7.00
C GLY A 156 -8.63 19.22 5.75
N LEU A 157 -7.98 19.16 4.59
CA LEU A 157 -8.52 18.52 3.40
C LEU A 157 -8.25 17.01 3.53
N THR A 158 -9.14 16.34 4.25
CA THR A 158 -8.93 15.00 4.80
C THR A 158 -8.77 13.93 3.72
N ALA A 159 -7.64 13.25 3.72
CA ALA A 159 -7.41 12.01 2.97
C ALA A 159 -8.00 10.83 3.77
N SER A 160 -9.29 10.59 3.58
CA SER A 160 -10.06 9.58 4.30
C SER A 160 -10.17 8.26 3.51
N GLY A 161 -10.96 7.31 3.98
CA GLY A 161 -11.39 6.13 3.24
C GLY A 161 -11.27 4.82 4.02
N VAL A 162 -11.01 3.74 3.28
CA VAL A 162 -10.91 2.40 3.88
C VAL A 162 -9.68 1.66 3.39
N GLY A 163 -9.16 0.77 4.23
CA GLY A 163 -8.10 -0.14 3.89
C GLY A 163 -8.41 -1.54 4.41
N PHE A 164 -7.92 -2.53 3.71
CA PHE A 164 -8.11 -3.93 4.04
C PHE A 164 -6.83 -4.71 3.74
N GLY A 165 -6.57 -5.76 4.49
CA GLY A 165 -5.38 -6.58 4.30
C GLY A 165 -5.64 -8.03 4.67
N VAL A 166 -5.08 -8.95 3.89
CA VAL A 166 -5.06 -10.39 4.18
C VAL A 166 -3.61 -10.83 4.29
N LEU A 167 -3.23 -11.44 5.42
CA LEU A 167 -1.87 -11.93 5.62
C LEU A 167 -1.59 -13.16 4.75
N GLY A 168 -0.31 -13.42 4.47
CA GLY A 168 0.14 -14.47 3.54
C GLY A 168 -0.42 -15.87 3.80
N GLN A 169 -0.67 -16.24 5.06
CA GLN A 169 -1.24 -17.55 5.40
C GLN A 169 -2.68 -17.76 4.87
N LEU A 170 -3.44 -16.69 4.69
CA LEU A 170 -4.79 -16.70 4.11
C LEU A 170 -4.83 -16.12 2.69
N SER A 171 -3.69 -15.82 2.10
CA SER A 171 -3.55 -15.34 0.72
C SER A 171 -3.25 -16.49 -0.23
N SER A 172 -3.81 -16.46 -1.44
CA SER A 172 -3.39 -17.32 -2.54
C SER A 172 -2.08 -16.85 -3.19
N GLU A 173 -1.65 -15.63 -2.90
CA GLU A 173 -0.39 -15.04 -3.37
C GLU A 173 0.79 -15.48 -2.50
N SER A 174 2.01 -15.19 -2.95
CA SER A 174 3.25 -15.48 -2.20
C SER A 174 3.47 -14.61 -0.94
N GLY A 175 2.48 -13.80 -0.56
CA GLY A 175 2.54 -12.88 0.57
C GLY A 175 1.19 -12.18 0.81
N PRO A 176 1.19 -11.12 1.62
CA PRO A 176 -0.01 -10.33 1.90
C PRO A 176 -0.66 -9.72 0.64
N ILE A 177 -1.98 -9.51 0.70
CA ILE A 177 -2.74 -8.71 -0.26
C ILE A 177 -3.27 -7.48 0.47
N ILE A 178 -2.98 -6.28 -0.04
CA ILE A 178 -3.37 -5.01 0.59
C ILE A 178 -4.33 -4.26 -0.33
N GLY A 179 -5.47 -3.81 0.19
CA GLY A 179 -6.43 -2.95 -0.50
C GLY A 179 -6.53 -1.57 0.17
N ARG A 180 -6.68 -0.51 -0.63
CA ARG A 180 -6.90 0.87 -0.18
C ARG A 180 -7.86 1.60 -1.11
N ASN A 181 -8.88 2.24 -0.54
CA ASN A 181 -9.70 3.24 -1.22
C ASN A 181 -9.42 4.62 -0.64
N LEU A 182 -8.75 5.51 -1.37
CA LEU A 182 -8.54 6.90 -0.98
C LEU A 182 -9.79 7.71 -1.28
N ASN A 183 -10.41 8.24 -0.22
CA ASN A 183 -11.49 9.19 -0.33
C ASN A 183 -10.94 10.59 -0.10
N LEU A 184 -11.09 11.43 -1.11
CA LEU A 184 -10.68 12.83 -1.05
C LEU A 184 -11.75 13.64 -1.78
N LYS A 185 -12.20 14.74 -1.17
CA LYS A 185 -13.10 15.67 -1.87
C LYS A 185 -12.35 16.16 -3.10
N SER A 186 -12.90 15.88 -4.28
CA SER A 186 -12.21 16.10 -5.55
C SER A 186 -13.07 16.83 -6.55
N THR A 187 -12.39 17.52 -7.47
CA THR A 187 -12.99 18.13 -8.64
C THR A 187 -12.47 17.42 -9.91
N PRO A 188 -13.09 17.63 -11.08
CA PRO A 188 -12.54 17.15 -12.35
C PRO A 188 -11.08 17.56 -12.55
N GLU A 189 -10.71 18.77 -12.13
CA GLU A 189 -9.34 19.29 -12.20
C GLU A 189 -8.37 18.41 -11.43
N LEU A 190 -8.64 18.12 -10.14
CA LEU A 190 -7.77 17.24 -9.36
C LEU A 190 -7.72 15.82 -9.92
N ARG A 191 -8.88 15.25 -10.31
CA ARG A 191 -8.94 13.88 -10.86
C ARG A 191 -8.14 13.74 -12.16
N SER A 192 -8.08 14.81 -12.95
CA SER A 192 -7.30 14.86 -14.19
C SER A 192 -5.79 14.92 -13.99
N LEU A 193 -5.32 15.18 -12.76
CA LEU A 193 -3.90 15.30 -12.40
C LEU A 193 -3.34 14.05 -11.72
N GLN A 194 -4.11 12.96 -11.65
CA GLN A 194 -3.62 11.72 -11.06
C GLN A 194 -2.37 11.22 -11.81
N ALA A 195 -1.34 10.87 -11.04
CA ALA A 195 -0.06 10.42 -11.54
C ALA A 195 0.60 9.45 -10.55
N ILE A 196 1.52 8.63 -11.05
CA ILE A 196 2.44 7.85 -10.21
C ILE A 196 3.83 8.48 -10.37
N THR A 197 4.43 8.92 -9.27
CA THR A 197 5.83 9.40 -9.27
C THR A 197 6.75 8.31 -8.76
N VAL A 198 7.75 7.93 -9.54
CA VAL A 198 8.76 6.93 -9.17
C VAL A 198 10.10 7.63 -9.00
N TYR A 199 10.63 7.59 -7.79
CA TYR A 199 11.96 8.04 -7.43
C TYR A 199 12.91 6.84 -7.53
N GLU A 200 13.89 6.90 -8.42
CA GLU A 200 14.88 5.86 -8.65
C GLU A 200 16.23 6.34 -8.14
N TYR A 201 16.67 5.82 -7.00
CA TYR A 201 18.04 6.03 -6.52
C TYR A 201 18.91 4.82 -6.90
N GLU A 202 20.14 4.80 -6.41
CA GLU A 202 21.13 3.74 -6.72
C GLU A 202 20.61 2.34 -6.35
N ASP A 203 20.21 2.16 -5.08
CA ASP A 203 19.85 0.85 -4.50
C ASP A 203 18.39 0.76 -4.02
N ASN A 204 17.61 1.83 -4.13
CA ASN A 204 16.23 1.87 -3.69
C ASN A 204 15.33 2.63 -4.68
N ALA A 205 14.03 2.34 -4.62
CA ALA A 205 13.02 3.09 -5.37
C ALA A 205 11.83 3.38 -4.48
N VAL A 206 11.29 4.60 -4.58
CA VAL A 206 10.05 4.99 -3.91
C VAL A 206 8.99 5.29 -4.95
N VAL A 207 7.79 4.77 -4.73
CA VAL A 207 6.63 4.97 -5.58
C VAL A 207 5.60 5.76 -4.78
N ASN A 208 5.30 6.97 -5.25
CA ASN A 208 4.21 7.80 -4.77
C ASN A 208 2.99 7.65 -5.69
N ILE A 209 1.87 7.16 -5.16
CA ILE A 209 0.60 7.09 -5.89
C ILE A 209 -0.22 8.31 -5.47
N GLY A 210 -0.36 9.28 -6.37
CA GLY A 210 -0.93 10.57 -6.03
C GLY A 210 -1.23 11.40 -7.27
N PHE A 211 -0.64 12.60 -7.31
CA PHE A 211 -0.90 13.59 -8.34
C PHE A 211 0.40 14.21 -8.85
N ALA A 212 0.37 14.68 -10.09
CA ALA A 212 1.53 15.26 -10.75
C ALA A 212 2.08 16.45 -9.95
N GLY A 213 3.39 16.48 -9.73
CA GLY A 213 4.06 17.52 -8.94
C GLY A 213 3.79 17.50 -7.43
N ILE A 214 2.92 16.63 -6.89
CA ILE A 214 2.79 16.47 -5.44
C ILE A 214 3.84 15.48 -4.93
N VAL A 215 4.64 15.95 -3.99
CA VAL A 215 5.83 15.27 -3.47
C VAL A 215 5.54 14.51 -2.18
N SER A 216 4.54 14.98 -1.41
CA SER A 216 4.12 14.29 -0.20
C SER A 216 3.38 12.98 -0.51
N VAL A 217 3.55 11.98 0.36
CA VAL A 217 3.00 10.63 0.14
C VAL A 217 1.74 10.43 0.99
N LEU A 218 0.59 10.25 0.32
CA LEU A 218 -0.63 9.75 0.96
C LEU A 218 -0.69 8.22 0.90
N THR A 219 -0.28 7.65 -0.22
CA THR A 219 -0.17 6.21 -0.44
C THR A 219 1.05 5.93 -1.31
N GLY A 220 1.84 4.94 -0.92
CA GLY A 220 3.06 4.62 -1.64
C GLY A 220 3.71 3.33 -1.17
N PHE A 221 4.71 2.90 -1.91
CA PHE A 221 5.54 1.74 -1.56
C PHE A 221 6.98 1.91 -2.05
N ASN A 222 7.87 1.01 -1.63
CA ASN A 222 9.25 0.98 -2.12
C ASN A 222 9.64 -0.37 -2.76
N GLU A 223 10.85 -0.45 -3.30
CA GLU A 223 11.40 -1.63 -3.98
C GLU A 223 11.49 -2.88 -3.09
N SER A 224 11.54 -2.68 -1.77
CA SER A 224 11.55 -3.74 -0.77
C SER A 224 10.16 -4.32 -0.48
N GLY A 225 9.10 -3.74 -1.04
CA GLY A 225 7.73 -4.15 -0.78
C GLY A 225 7.10 -3.48 0.44
N LEU A 226 7.79 -2.54 1.10
CA LEU A 226 7.19 -1.75 2.17
C LEU A 226 6.12 -0.84 1.58
N PHE A 227 4.92 -0.88 2.12
CA PHE A 227 3.75 -0.11 1.72
C PHE A 227 3.27 0.76 2.89
N VAL A 228 2.84 1.98 2.59
CA VAL A 228 2.18 2.88 3.54
C VAL A 228 0.94 3.53 2.92
N ALA A 229 -0.13 3.68 3.69
CA ALA A 229 -1.30 4.48 3.32
C ALA A 229 -1.84 5.26 4.52
N HIS A 230 -2.08 6.56 4.32
CA HIS A 230 -2.62 7.47 5.32
C HIS A 230 -4.15 7.48 5.35
N PHE A 231 -4.73 7.65 6.54
CA PHE A 231 -6.17 7.85 6.76
C PHE A 231 -6.38 8.90 7.84
N ASN A 232 -7.15 9.94 7.57
CA ASN A 232 -7.55 10.90 8.60
C ASN A 232 -8.61 10.30 9.53
N THR A 233 -8.43 10.43 10.85
CA THR A 233 -9.42 9.98 11.86
C THR A 233 -10.11 11.13 12.59
N ALA A 234 -9.78 12.37 12.24
CA ALA A 234 -10.36 13.53 12.89
C ALA A 234 -11.87 13.62 12.71
N SER A 235 -12.56 13.91 13.80
CA SER A 235 -13.94 14.40 13.81
C SER A 235 -13.93 15.80 13.19
N SER A 236 -14.82 16.04 12.23
CA SER A 236 -14.93 17.29 11.45
C SER A 236 -15.03 18.57 12.28
N SER A 237 -15.39 18.47 13.56
CA SER A 237 -15.51 19.59 14.51
C SER A 237 -14.19 20.14 15.07
N PHE A 238 -13.06 19.45 14.91
CA PHE A 238 -11.79 19.81 15.59
C PHE A 238 -10.84 20.68 14.78
N TYR A 239 -11.13 20.91 13.50
CA TYR A 239 -10.24 21.70 12.63
C TYR A 239 -10.10 23.16 13.06
N GLN A 240 -11.00 23.67 13.89
CA GLN A 240 -11.12 25.10 14.08
C GLN A 240 -10.28 25.72 15.20
N ASN A 241 -9.74 24.99 16.20
CA ASN A 241 -9.19 25.73 17.37
C ASN A 241 -7.91 25.23 18.06
N ASN A 242 -7.39 24.00 17.86
CA ASN A 242 -6.32 23.49 18.75
C ASN A 242 -5.24 22.61 18.09
N ALA A 243 -4.68 23.03 16.95
CA ALA A 243 -3.42 22.43 16.46
C ALA A 243 -2.22 22.94 17.31
N GLN A 244 -2.19 22.61 18.61
CA GLN A 244 -1.08 22.92 19.52
C GLN A 244 -0.06 21.78 19.65
N GLY A 245 -0.33 20.61 19.04
CA GLY A 245 0.58 19.47 19.05
C GLY A 245 1.75 19.61 18.08
N ALA A 246 2.75 18.72 18.20
CA ALA A 246 3.88 18.63 17.28
C ALA A 246 3.39 18.38 15.84
N ALA A 247 3.47 19.41 15.01
CA ALA A 247 2.98 19.39 13.64
C ALA A 247 4.08 18.89 12.70
N ASN A 248 4.21 17.57 12.54
CA ASN A 248 5.02 17.02 11.44
C ASN A 248 4.12 16.84 10.22
N ALA A 249 4.54 17.38 9.07
CA ALA A 249 3.83 17.20 7.80
C ALA A 249 3.77 15.71 7.43
N ARG A 250 2.58 15.11 7.53
CA ARG A 250 2.44 13.66 7.58
C ARG A 250 2.88 12.99 6.30
N GLY A 251 2.55 13.57 5.15
CA GLY A 251 2.93 12.98 3.86
C GLY A 251 4.45 12.89 3.66
N PHE A 252 5.23 13.84 4.22
CA PHE A 252 6.70 13.80 4.17
C PHE A 252 7.29 12.80 5.16
N VAL A 253 6.66 12.61 6.33
CA VAL A 253 7.03 11.53 7.27
C VAL A 253 6.87 10.17 6.60
N LEU A 254 5.78 9.96 5.88
CA LEU A 254 5.52 8.70 5.17
C LEU A 254 6.52 8.49 4.02
N ARG A 255 6.82 9.55 3.25
CA ARG A 255 7.86 9.49 2.21
C ARG A 255 9.21 9.11 2.80
N LYS A 256 9.64 9.76 3.87
CA LYS A 256 10.91 9.42 4.55
C LYS A 256 10.95 7.97 5.02
N ALA A 257 9.83 7.47 5.53
CA ALA A 257 9.75 6.08 5.96
C ALA A 257 9.98 5.10 4.79
N LEU A 258 9.42 5.38 3.61
CA LEU A 258 9.62 4.58 2.40
C LEU A 258 11.06 4.67 1.87
N GLU A 259 11.70 5.82 1.95
CA GLU A 259 13.10 5.99 1.52
C GLU A 259 14.09 5.29 2.46
N THR A 260 13.75 5.17 3.75
CA THR A 260 14.70 4.75 4.79
C THR A 260 14.55 3.29 5.20
N TYR A 261 13.35 2.72 5.17
CA TYR A 261 13.06 1.43 5.79
C TYR A 261 12.53 0.39 4.80
N THR A 262 12.74 -0.87 5.13
CA THR A 262 12.35 -2.01 4.27
C THR A 262 11.36 -2.95 4.96
N SER A 263 10.95 -2.65 6.19
CA SER A 263 10.05 -3.48 6.99
C SER A 263 9.00 -2.68 7.74
N THR A 264 7.83 -3.29 7.89
CA THR A 264 6.67 -2.74 8.62
C THR A 264 7.07 -2.32 10.02
N ARG A 265 7.82 -3.16 10.74
CA ARG A 265 8.24 -2.89 12.12
C ARG A 265 9.10 -1.64 12.24
N GLN A 266 10.06 -1.44 11.34
CA GLN A 266 10.93 -0.26 11.38
C GLN A 266 10.16 1.00 11.00
N ALA A 267 9.39 0.94 9.90
CA ALA A 267 8.59 2.06 9.41
C ALA A 267 7.56 2.50 10.45
N THR A 268 6.74 1.59 10.99
CA THR A 268 5.74 1.90 12.01
C THR A 268 6.36 2.56 13.24
N ARG A 269 7.53 2.09 13.71
CA ARG A 269 8.22 2.68 14.87
C ARG A 269 8.78 4.07 14.58
N PHE A 270 9.29 4.30 13.37
CA PHE A 270 9.72 5.63 12.96
C PHE A 270 8.55 6.60 12.90
N ILE A 271 7.49 6.20 12.21
CA ILE A 271 6.28 7.01 12.03
C ILE A 271 5.61 7.32 13.39
N ALA A 272 5.55 6.35 14.29
CA ALA A 272 4.99 6.50 15.64
C ALA A 272 5.68 7.59 16.48
N LYS A 273 6.99 7.83 16.26
CA LYS A 273 7.76 8.86 16.96
C LYS A 273 7.50 10.27 16.41
N LYS A 274 6.84 10.38 15.26
CA LYS A 274 6.47 11.66 14.66
C LYS A 274 5.05 11.98 15.11
N GLY A 275 4.92 13.00 15.96
CA GLY A 275 3.63 13.53 16.37
C GLY A 275 2.82 14.03 15.17
N THR A 276 1.51 14.13 15.34
CA THR A 276 0.58 14.56 14.29
C THR A 276 -0.27 15.73 14.77
N SER A 277 -0.54 16.69 13.89
CA SER A 277 -1.45 17.80 14.16
C SER A 277 -2.92 17.40 14.05
N ILE A 278 -3.20 16.25 13.42
CA ILE A 278 -4.53 15.72 13.14
C ILE A 278 -4.51 14.22 13.44
N GLY A 279 -5.57 13.72 14.09
CA GLY A 279 -5.71 12.29 14.35
C GLY A 279 -5.61 11.49 13.05
N SER A 280 -4.82 10.42 13.07
CA SER A 280 -4.63 9.60 11.87
C SER A 280 -4.47 8.11 12.15
N ASN A 281 -4.82 7.32 11.14
CA ASN A 281 -4.38 5.94 11.01
C ASN A 281 -3.38 5.84 9.86
N THR A 282 -2.49 4.87 9.92
CA THR A 282 -1.60 4.52 8.81
C THR A 282 -1.53 3.01 8.66
N LEU A 283 -1.99 2.51 7.52
CA LEU A 283 -1.82 1.11 7.14
C LEU A 283 -0.39 0.94 6.65
N VAL A 284 0.36 0.04 7.28
CA VAL A 284 1.75 -0.28 6.92
C VAL A 284 1.84 -1.76 6.65
N ALA A 285 2.46 -2.15 5.54
CA ALA A 285 2.63 -3.55 5.18
C ALA A 285 4.00 -3.81 4.55
N ASP A 286 4.47 -5.04 4.65
CA ASP A 286 5.61 -5.57 3.90
C ASP A 286 5.26 -6.97 3.36
N ASN A 287 6.24 -7.70 2.83
CA ASN A 287 6.02 -9.04 2.29
C ASN A 287 5.61 -10.11 3.33
N LYS A 288 5.52 -9.77 4.61
CA LYS A 288 5.17 -10.70 5.71
C LYS A 288 4.07 -10.18 6.61
N ASN A 289 4.06 -8.88 6.90
CA ASN A 289 3.26 -8.28 7.97
C ASN A 289 2.33 -7.20 7.44
N ILE A 290 1.25 -6.99 8.19
CA ILE A 290 0.34 -5.86 8.02
C ILE A 290 0.05 -5.30 9.41
N GLN A 291 0.14 -3.98 9.56
CA GLN A 291 -0.13 -3.25 10.79
C GLN A 291 -0.92 -1.99 10.49
N VAL A 292 -1.70 -1.53 11.47
CA VAL A 292 -2.31 -0.20 11.46
C VAL A 292 -1.73 0.59 12.64
N LEU A 293 -1.08 1.69 12.33
CA LEU A 293 -0.61 2.67 13.32
C LEU A 293 -1.73 3.69 13.55
N GLU A 294 -2.29 3.71 14.75
CA GLU A 294 -3.32 4.67 15.18
C GLU A 294 -2.64 5.75 16.04
N GLN A 295 -2.77 7.03 15.66
CA GLN A 295 -2.14 8.16 16.36
C GLN A 295 -3.15 9.27 16.62
N SER A 296 -3.25 9.70 17.88
CA SER A 296 -4.10 10.82 18.30
C SER A 296 -3.36 12.15 18.29
N VAL A 297 -4.15 13.23 18.32
CA VAL A 297 -3.63 14.60 18.39
C VAL A 297 -2.93 14.87 19.73
N SER A 298 -3.30 14.15 20.79
CA SER A 298 -2.67 14.22 22.11
C SER A 298 -1.36 13.44 22.20
N GLY A 299 -0.96 12.75 21.12
CA GLY A 299 0.27 11.96 21.06
C GLY A 299 0.12 10.52 21.53
N GLU A 300 -1.10 10.04 21.79
CA GLU A 300 -1.34 8.62 22.05
C GLU A 300 -1.09 7.83 20.76
N VAL A 301 -0.49 6.65 20.90
CA VAL A 301 -0.13 5.80 19.78
C VAL A 301 -0.49 4.34 20.09
N ALA A 302 -1.12 3.68 19.13
CA ALA A 302 -1.33 2.23 19.16
C ALA A 302 -0.87 1.59 17.84
N ILE A 303 -0.26 0.41 17.93
CA ILE A 303 0.07 -0.42 16.78
C ILE A 303 -0.88 -1.61 16.80
N ARG A 304 -1.84 -1.63 15.88
CA ARG A 304 -2.84 -2.67 15.75
C ARG A 304 -2.40 -3.71 14.72
N ARG A 305 -2.43 -4.97 15.13
CA ARG A 305 -2.32 -6.16 14.29
C ARG A 305 -3.70 -6.83 14.16
N TRP A 306 -3.81 -7.88 13.36
CA TRP A 306 -5.09 -8.59 13.16
C TRP A 306 -5.68 -9.17 14.47
N ASP A 307 -4.80 -9.54 15.41
CA ASP A 307 -5.10 -10.17 16.70
C ASP A 307 -5.25 -9.17 17.86
N SER A 308 -5.05 -7.88 17.57
CA SER A 308 -5.08 -6.85 18.61
C SER A 308 -6.52 -6.58 19.07
N PRO A 309 -6.75 -6.37 20.38
CA PRO A 309 -8.07 -6.10 20.90
C PRO A 309 -8.63 -4.78 20.36
N THR A 310 -9.91 -4.80 20.05
CA THR A 310 -10.66 -3.66 19.52
C THR A 310 -11.76 -3.26 20.50
N HIS A 311 -12.30 -2.06 20.35
CA HIS A 311 -13.47 -1.63 21.13
C HIS A 311 -14.62 -2.66 20.99
N PRO A 312 -15.43 -2.93 22.04
CA PRO A 312 -16.53 -3.89 21.95
C PRO A 312 -17.51 -3.61 20.80
N SER A 313 -17.78 -2.33 20.51
CA SER A 313 -18.62 -1.89 19.38
C SER A 313 -17.92 -1.94 18.00
N LYS A 314 -16.68 -2.43 17.97
CA LYS A 314 -15.81 -2.58 16.79
C LYS A 314 -15.08 -3.92 16.79
N ARG A 315 -15.70 -4.96 17.36
CA ARG A 315 -15.16 -6.32 17.34
C ARG A 315 -14.73 -6.71 15.91
N TRP A 316 -13.47 -7.10 15.73
CA TRP A 316 -12.93 -7.49 14.42
C TRP A 316 -13.10 -8.97 14.11
N ASP A 317 -12.63 -9.84 15.01
CA ASP A 317 -12.72 -11.33 14.96
C ASP A 317 -12.50 -12.01 13.60
N ARG A 318 -11.66 -11.43 12.73
CA ARG A 318 -11.19 -12.07 11.50
C ARG A 318 -9.71 -12.39 11.61
N GLU A 319 -9.42 -13.67 11.84
CA GLU A 319 -8.05 -14.17 11.93
C GLU A 319 -7.27 -13.83 10.66
N SER A 320 -6.03 -13.35 10.84
CA SER A 320 -5.08 -13.05 9.76
C SER A 320 -5.58 -12.09 8.68
N GLN A 321 -6.55 -11.25 9.04
CA GLN A 321 -7.14 -10.21 8.20
C GLN A 321 -7.15 -8.92 9.01
N ILE A 322 -7.08 -7.76 8.37
CA ILE A 322 -7.09 -6.48 9.07
C ILE A 322 -7.83 -5.43 8.25
N ALA A 323 -8.61 -4.58 8.91
CA ALA A 323 -9.26 -3.43 8.30
C ALA A 323 -8.83 -2.13 8.97
N VAL A 324 -8.98 -1.03 8.24
CA VAL A 324 -8.85 0.33 8.73
C VAL A 324 -9.92 1.21 8.09
N VAL A 325 -10.47 2.11 8.89
CA VAL A 325 -11.43 3.14 8.49
C VAL A 325 -11.02 4.47 9.13
N ASP A 326 -11.80 5.52 8.96
CA ASP A 326 -11.52 6.90 9.43
C ASP A 326 -11.76 7.11 10.94
N CYS A 327 -11.46 6.11 11.77
CA CYS A 327 -11.54 6.15 13.23
C CYS A 327 -10.62 5.10 13.89
N TYR A 328 -10.37 5.21 15.19
CA TYR A 328 -9.53 4.32 16.00
C TYR A 328 -10.33 3.08 16.43
N ALA A 329 -9.83 1.92 16.05
CA ALA A 329 -10.45 0.65 16.44
C ALA A 329 -9.80 0.04 17.68
N SER A 330 -8.53 0.37 17.96
CA SER A 330 -7.81 -0.18 19.11
C SER A 330 -8.46 0.20 20.43
N ILE A 331 -8.59 -0.77 21.34
CA ILE A 331 -9.16 -0.52 22.67
C ILE A 331 -8.28 0.42 23.53
N THR A 332 -6.99 0.54 23.20
CA THR A 332 -6.05 1.43 23.89
C THR A 332 -6.13 2.87 23.41
N MET A 333 -6.94 3.16 22.39
CA MET A 333 -7.15 4.49 21.84
C MET A 333 -8.55 4.98 22.21
N SER A 334 -8.75 6.29 22.25
CA SER A 334 -10.08 6.87 22.43
C SER A 334 -11.06 6.38 21.35
N ASN A 335 -12.28 6.04 21.74
CA ASN A 335 -13.30 5.64 20.77
C ASN A 335 -13.87 6.87 20.04
N ASN A 336 -13.31 7.18 18.89
CA ASN A 336 -13.78 8.26 18.01
C ASN A 336 -14.62 7.74 16.81
N CYS A 337 -14.98 6.46 16.78
CA CYS A 337 -15.82 5.86 15.73
C CYS A 337 -17.30 6.23 15.87
N ARG A 338 -17.62 7.54 15.91
CA ARG A 338 -18.97 8.06 16.16
C ARG A 338 -19.80 8.25 14.89
N ARG A 339 -19.16 8.30 13.72
CA ARG A 339 -19.85 8.47 12.44
C ARG A 339 -20.49 7.15 12.02
N ALA A 340 -21.76 7.20 11.61
CA ALA A 340 -22.48 6.04 11.08
C ALA A 340 -21.73 5.40 9.90
N LYS A 341 -21.13 6.25 9.04
CA LYS A 341 -20.29 5.84 7.91
C LYS A 341 -19.14 4.92 8.31
N ASP A 342 -18.36 5.31 9.31
CA ASP A 342 -17.18 4.53 9.75
C ASP A 342 -17.60 3.21 10.39
N SER A 343 -18.70 3.24 11.15
CA SER A 343 -19.29 2.03 11.75
C SER A 343 -19.78 1.05 10.69
N TYR A 344 -20.57 1.53 9.72
CA TYR A 344 -21.09 0.70 8.64
C TYR A 344 -19.95 0.07 7.82
N ARG A 345 -18.96 0.87 7.42
CA ARG A 345 -17.81 0.38 6.64
C ARG A 345 -17.00 -0.66 7.38
N TRP A 346 -16.77 -0.46 8.68
CA TRP A 346 -16.11 -1.45 9.53
C TRP A 346 -16.86 -2.78 9.53
N ASP A 347 -18.17 -2.75 9.78
CA ASP A 347 -19.01 -3.94 9.84
C ASP A 347 -19.13 -4.61 8.46
N ARG A 348 -19.20 -3.81 7.38
CA ARG A 348 -19.21 -4.31 6.00
C ARG A 348 -17.91 -5.01 5.65
N LEU A 349 -16.75 -4.39 5.91
CA LEU A 349 -15.43 -5.01 5.71
C LEU A 349 -15.32 -6.31 6.50
N ARG A 350 -15.74 -6.30 7.76
CA ARG A 350 -15.78 -7.49 8.61
C ARG A 350 -16.66 -8.58 8.01
N SER A 351 -17.84 -8.25 7.48
CA SER A 351 -18.74 -9.23 6.87
C SER A 351 -18.14 -9.88 5.62
N LEU A 352 -17.40 -9.11 4.82
CA LEU A 352 -16.76 -9.56 3.58
C LEU A 352 -15.44 -10.32 3.84
N ALA A 353 -14.79 -10.07 4.98
CA ALA A 353 -13.57 -10.73 5.43
C ALA A 353 -13.83 -12.17 5.93
N GLY A 354 -14.21 -13.04 5.00
CA GLY A 354 -14.61 -14.43 5.24
C GLY A 354 -13.57 -15.47 4.83
N PHE A 355 -12.29 -15.10 4.76
CA PHE A 355 -11.22 -16.01 4.32
C PHE A 355 -10.76 -16.93 5.45
N THR A 356 -10.39 -18.15 5.09
CA THR A 356 -9.94 -19.21 6.00
C THR A 356 -8.79 -19.99 5.35
N SER A 357 -8.17 -20.91 6.09
CA SER A 357 -7.11 -21.78 5.55
C SER A 357 -7.58 -22.63 4.37
N SER A 358 -8.86 -23.02 4.34
CA SER A 358 -9.48 -23.78 3.24
C SER A 358 -10.03 -22.88 2.12
N LYS A 359 -10.26 -21.60 2.38
CA LYS A 359 -10.74 -20.60 1.42
C LYS A 359 -9.87 -19.35 1.49
N LYS A 360 -8.71 -19.43 0.84
CA LYS A 360 -7.75 -18.33 0.76
C LYS A 360 -8.28 -17.19 -0.14
N ALA A 361 -7.87 -15.97 0.17
CA ALA A 361 -8.18 -14.78 -0.62
C ALA A 361 -7.32 -14.72 -1.88
N SER A 362 -7.96 -14.51 -3.03
CA SER A 362 -7.31 -14.07 -4.27
C SER A 362 -7.29 -12.54 -4.38
N VAL A 363 -6.53 -12.02 -5.35
CA VAL A 363 -6.59 -10.60 -5.73
C VAL A 363 -8.02 -10.20 -6.07
N GLN A 364 -8.73 -11.02 -6.84
CA GLN A 364 -10.11 -10.76 -7.28
C GLN A 364 -11.09 -10.70 -6.12
N ASP A 365 -10.86 -11.47 -5.05
CA ASP A 365 -11.64 -11.35 -3.82
C ASP A 365 -11.46 -9.97 -3.19
N VAL A 366 -10.22 -9.49 -3.05
CA VAL A 366 -9.95 -8.18 -2.44
C VAL A 366 -10.42 -7.03 -3.35
N VAL A 367 -10.30 -7.17 -4.67
CA VAL A 367 -10.91 -6.28 -5.68
C VAL A 367 -12.41 -6.13 -5.42
N ARG A 368 -13.14 -7.23 -5.23
CA ARG A 368 -14.59 -7.16 -4.93
C ARG A 368 -14.90 -6.43 -3.63
N ILE A 369 -14.06 -6.59 -2.61
CA ILE A 369 -14.22 -5.88 -1.34
C ILE A 369 -13.98 -4.37 -1.54
N MET A 370 -12.90 -4.00 -2.22
CA MET A 370 -12.54 -2.60 -2.44
C MET A 370 -13.47 -1.89 -3.43
N LEU A 371 -14.18 -2.62 -4.30
CA LEU A 371 -15.20 -2.07 -5.20
C LEU A 371 -16.64 -2.22 -4.67
N ASP A 372 -16.82 -2.60 -3.40
CA ASP A 372 -18.16 -2.75 -2.81
C ASP A 372 -18.85 -1.38 -2.67
N GLY A 373 -19.79 -1.11 -3.58
CA GLY A 373 -20.67 0.07 -3.58
C GLY A 373 -21.96 -0.13 -2.77
N SER A 374 -22.01 -1.11 -1.86
CA SER A 374 -23.22 -1.38 -1.09
C SER A 374 -23.51 -0.23 -0.11
N ASN A 375 -24.79 0.14 0.01
CA ASN A 375 -25.30 1.25 0.84
C ASN A 375 -24.77 2.63 0.41
N LYS A 376 -25.48 3.26 -0.52
CA LYS A 376 -25.18 4.54 -1.21
C LYS A 376 -24.60 5.67 -0.33
N TYR A 377 -24.90 5.72 0.96
CA TYR A 377 -24.40 6.78 1.84
C TYR A 377 -23.10 6.44 2.55
N TYR A 378 -22.77 5.14 2.69
CA TYR A 378 -21.69 4.63 3.53
C TYR A 378 -20.80 3.60 2.81
N GLU A 379 -20.76 3.66 1.48
CA GLU A 379 -20.11 2.70 0.60
C GLU A 379 -18.61 2.52 0.90
N ILE A 380 -18.04 1.35 0.65
CA ILE A 380 -16.58 1.14 0.66
C ILE A 380 -15.97 1.90 -0.53
N LEU A 381 -16.50 1.68 -1.74
CA LEU A 381 -16.25 2.49 -2.92
C LEU A 381 -17.41 3.47 -3.10
N GLY A 382 -17.18 4.75 -2.84
CA GLY A 382 -18.23 5.77 -2.99
C GLY A 382 -17.84 6.92 -3.90
N GLU A 383 -18.73 7.89 -4.04
CA GLU A 383 -18.56 9.05 -4.95
C GLU A 383 -17.28 9.87 -4.68
N ASN A 384 -16.79 9.84 -3.43
CA ASN A 384 -15.56 10.54 -3.04
C ASN A 384 -14.30 9.67 -3.19
N THR A 385 -14.43 8.40 -3.59
CA THR A 385 -13.27 7.53 -3.82
C THR A 385 -12.61 7.90 -5.13
N ILE A 386 -11.47 8.57 -5.05
CA ILE A 386 -10.71 9.01 -6.22
C ILE A 386 -9.73 7.96 -6.72
N GLN A 387 -9.26 7.11 -5.81
CA GLN A 387 -8.32 6.04 -6.12
C GLN A 387 -8.72 4.81 -5.32
N SER A 388 -8.73 3.66 -5.98
CA SER A 388 -8.81 2.37 -5.34
C SER A 388 -7.62 1.54 -5.81
N MET A 389 -6.96 0.84 -4.91
CA MET A 389 -5.79 0.04 -5.28
C MET A 389 -5.70 -1.28 -4.52
N ILE A 390 -5.13 -2.27 -5.19
CA ILE A 390 -4.61 -3.51 -4.59
C ILE A 390 -3.10 -3.56 -4.78
N TYR A 391 -2.35 -3.82 -3.72
CA TYR A 391 -0.91 -3.99 -3.77
C TYR A 391 -0.49 -5.34 -3.20
N LEU A 392 0.48 -5.98 -3.87
CA LEU A 392 1.07 -7.26 -3.47
C LEU A 392 2.54 -7.05 -3.08
N PRO A 393 2.86 -6.79 -1.79
CA PRO A 393 4.23 -6.58 -1.32
C PRO A 393 5.24 -7.66 -1.71
N GLY A 394 4.79 -8.92 -1.84
CA GLY A 394 5.67 -10.05 -2.19
C GLY A 394 6.11 -10.08 -3.65
N SER A 395 5.33 -9.50 -4.55
CA SER A 395 5.56 -9.56 -6.00
C SER A 395 5.71 -8.19 -6.66
N GLY A 396 5.34 -7.11 -5.95
CA GLY A 396 5.38 -5.73 -6.42
C GLY A 396 4.24 -5.37 -7.39
N TYR A 397 3.24 -6.23 -7.57
CA TYR A 397 2.08 -5.90 -8.42
C TYR A 397 1.23 -4.82 -7.77
N LEU A 398 0.88 -3.81 -8.56
CA LEU A 398 -0.11 -2.80 -8.25
C LEU A 398 -1.29 -2.95 -9.21
N TYR A 399 -2.49 -3.02 -8.66
CA TYR A 399 -3.75 -2.87 -9.39
C TYR A 399 -4.30 -1.51 -8.97
N LEU A 400 -4.57 -0.63 -9.91
CA LEU A 400 -5.01 0.74 -9.62
C LEU A 400 -6.24 1.08 -10.45
N TYR A 401 -7.29 1.52 -9.77
CA TYR A 401 -8.44 2.19 -10.33
C TYR A 401 -8.34 3.67 -9.99
N ALA A 402 -8.58 4.51 -10.98
CA ALA A 402 -8.62 5.96 -10.89
C ALA A 402 -10.03 6.44 -11.22
N ALA A 403 -10.61 7.29 -10.39
CA ALA A 403 -11.91 7.86 -10.70
C ALA A 403 -11.83 8.70 -12.00
N PRO A 404 -12.76 8.53 -12.94
CA PRO A 404 -12.74 9.30 -14.18
C PRO A 404 -12.95 10.80 -13.93
N ILE A 405 -12.45 11.62 -14.85
CA ILE A 405 -12.54 13.09 -14.74
C ILE A 405 -14.01 13.55 -14.58
N ASN A 406 -14.91 12.98 -15.39
CA ASN A 406 -16.33 13.34 -15.42
C ASN A 406 -17.20 12.45 -14.52
N SER A 407 -16.62 11.75 -13.54
CA SER A 407 -17.33 10.83 -12.65
C SER A 407 -18.25 11.50 -11.63
N THR A 408 -18.62 12.77 -11.82
CA THR A 408 -19.66 13.39 -10.99
C THR A 408 -20.91 12.56 -11.22
N GLY A 409 -21.26 11.73 -10.22
CA GLY A 409 -22.54 11.04 -10.21
C GLY A 409 -23.58 12.08 -10.57
N ASP A 410 -24.25 11.87 -11.69
CA ASP A 410 -25.22 12.81 -12.27
C ASP A 410 -26.46 13.02 -11.38
N GLY A 411 -26.38 12.69 -10.08
CA GLY A 411 -27.48 12.63 -9.14
C GLY A 411 -28.50 11.52 -9.47
N THR A 412 -28.49 10.96 -10.68
CA THR A 412 -29.50 10.03 -11.16
C THR A 412 -29.24 8.59 -10.71
N GLY A 413 -28.07 8.31 -10.13
CA GLY A 413 -27.73 6.98 -9.64
C GLY A 413 -27.49 5.96 -10.76
N ASN A 414 -27.30 6.42 -12.00
CA ASN A 414 -26.79 5.57 -13.06
C ASN A 414 -25.38 5.11 -12.68
N ALA A 415 -25.23 3.80 -12.60
CA ALA A 415 -24.00 3.15 -12.16
C ALA A 415 -22.81 3.71 -12.93
N VAL A 416 -21.80 4.18 -12.20
CA VAL A 416 -20.46 4.38 -12.73
C VAL A 416 -20.11 3.12 -13.54
N ASN A 417 -19.76 3.31 -14.82
CA ASN A 417 -19.27 2.24 -15.69
C ASN A 417 -18.36 1.31 -14.87
N HIS A 418 -18.67 0.01 -14.85
CA HIS A 418 -18.07 -1.00 -13.98
C HIS A 418 -16.60 -0.70 -13.67
N PRO A 419 -16.25 -0.24 -12.44
CA PRO A 419 -14.90 0.22 -12.15
C PRO A 419 -13.93 -0.92 -12.38
N SER A 420 -12.97 -0.69 -13.28
CA SER A 420 -11.97 -1.69 -13.66
C SER A 420 -10.59 -1.29 -13.17
N TYR A 421 -9.91 -2.21 -12.51
CA TYR A 421 -8.51 -2.01 -12.17
C TYR A 421 -7.62 -2.15 -13.40
N GLN A 422 -6.66 -1.24 -13.50
CA GLN A 422 -5.54 -1.38 -14.41
C GLN A 422 -4.36 -2.02 -13.69
N VAL A 423 -3.64 -2.88 -14.40
CA VAL A 423 -2.49 -3.60 -13.83
C VAL A 423 -1.21 -2.83 -14.12
N TYR A 424 -0.55 -2.42 -13.05
CA TYR A 424 0.76 -1.80 -12.99
C TYR A 424 1.72 -2.81 -12.35
N TYR A 425 2.26 -3.70 -13.17
CA TYR A 425 3.17 -4.72 -12.67
C TYR A 425 4.63 -4.26 -12.77
N LYS A 426 5.29 -4.62 -13.88
CA LYS A 426 6.69 -4.26 -14.16
C LYS A 426 6.84 -2.82 -14.63
N ASP A 427 5.75 -2.08 -14.75
CA ASP A 427 5.79 -0.75 -15.33
C ASP A 427 6.14 0.32 -14.31
N VAL A 428 6.27 -0.01 -13.01
CA VAL A 428 6.50 0.98 -11.94
C VAL A 428 7.94 0.93 -11.43
N ILE A 429 8.35 -0.14 -10.75
CA ILE A 429 9.73 -0.27 -10.27
C ILE A 429 10.64 -0.76 -11.41
N PRO A 430 11.77 -0.10 -11.70
CA PRO A 430 12.74 -0.53 -12.72
C PRO A 430 13.22 -1.96 -12.49
N SER A 431 13.47 -2.71 -13.56
CA SER A 431 13.94 -4.11 -13.46
C SER A 431 15.23 -4.25 -12.66
N LYS A 432 16.16 -3.29 -12.76
CA LYS A 432 17.44 -3.29 -12.03
C LYS A 432 17.27 -3.22 -10.50
N LEU A 433 16.20 -2.58 -10.01
CA LEU A 433 15.92 -2.38 -8.58
C LEU A 433 14.99 -3.46 -8.01
N ARG A 434 14.46 -4.36 -8.85
CA ARG A 434 13.59 -5.44 -8.36
C ARG A 434 14.44 -6.48 -7.67
N LYS A 435 14.22 -6.65 -6.38
CA LYS A 435 14.76 -7.81 -5.66
C LYS A 435 14.23 -9.08 -6.32
N PRO A 436 15.11 -10.02 -6.73
CA PRO A 436 14.65 -11.27 -7.29
C PRO A 436 13.73 -11.93 -6.27
N SER A 437 12.48 -12.20 -6.66
CA SER A 437 11.54 -12.97 -5.85
C SER A 437 12.33 -14.18 -5.34
N ASN A 438 12.40 -14.35 -4.02
CA ASN A 438 13.36 -15.18 -3.26
C ASN A 438 13.43 -16.65 -3.74
N LYS A 439 13.94 -16.89 -4.95
CA LYS A 439 14.18 -18.20 -5.58
C LYS A 439 15.38 -18.90 -4.92
N THR A 440 16.11 -18.18 -4.08
CA THR A 440 17.21 -18.68 -3.24
C THR A 440 16.78 -19.84 -2.33
N ASN A 441 15.50 -19.92 -1.93
CA ASN A 441 15.00 -21.10 -1.23
C ASN A 441 15.03 -22.36 -2.10
N TYR A 442 14.80 -22.25 -3.41
CA TYR A 442 14.94 -23.38 -4.34
C TYR A 442 16.41 -23.80 -4.46
N PHE A 443 17.35 -22.85 -4.48
CA PHE A 443 18.78 -23.17 -4.54
C PHE A 443 19.22 -23.98 -3.32
N TRP A 444 18.82 -23.58 -2.10
CA TRP A 444 19.13 -24.33 -0.89
C TRP A 444 18.40 -25.69 -0.84
N TRP A 445 17.16 -25.77 -1.31
CA TRP A 445 16.44 -27.05 -1.43
C TRP A 445 17.10 -28.01 -2.41
N ILE A 446 17.49 -27.53 -3.60
CA ILE A 446 18.20 -28.32 -4.61
C ILE A 446 19.56 -28.76 -4.05
N THR A 447 20.30 -27.86 -3.41
CA THR A 447 21.59 -28.20 -2.78
C THR A 447 21.41 -29.27 -1.69
N GLY A 448 20.38 -29.15 -0.85
CA GLY A 448 20.04 -30.15 0.15
C GLY A 448 19.66 -31.51 -0.45
N LEU A 449 18.85 -31.53 -1.51
CA LEU A 449 18.49 -32.73 -2.27
C LEU A 449 19.72 -33.40 -2.90
N VAL A 450 20.62 -32.63 -3.50
CA VAL A 450 21.87 -33.13 -4.09
C VAL A 450 22.77 -33.72 -3.00
N MET A 451 22.89 -33.07 -1.83
CA MET A 451 23.67 -33.62 -0.72
C MET A 451 23.08 -34.93 -0.17
N LEU A 452 21.75 -35.02 -0.04
CA LEU A 452 21.08 -36.27 0.36
C LEU A 452 21.30 -37.38 -0.67
N LEU A 453 21.22 -37.07 -1.96
CA LEU A 453 21.51 -38.02 -3.04
C LEU A 453 22.95 -38.51 -2.95
N MET A 454 23.92 -37.61 -2.78
CA MET A 454 25.35 -37.95 -2.67
C MET A 454 25.64 -38.81 -1.43
N LEU A 455 25.02 -38.51 -0.29
CA LEU A 455 25.10 -39.34 0.92
C LEU A 455 24.53 -40.74 0.69
N SER A 456 23.38 -40.84 0.00
CA SER A 456 22.77 -42.13 -0.32
C SER A 456 23.66 -42.98 -1.25
N LEU A 457 24.24 -42.36 -2.29
CA LEU A 457 25.18 -43.02 -3.21
C LEU A 457 26.47 -43.46 -2.49
N TRP A 458 26.98 -42.63 -1.59
CA TRP A 458 28.14 -42.99 -0.77
C TRP A 458 27.85 -44.18 0.16
N TRP A 459 26.67 -44.20 0.78
CA TRP A 459 26.21 -45.33 1.60
C TRP A 459 26.10 -46.62 0.80
N VAL A 460 25.50 -46.57 -0.39
CA VAL A 460 25.40 -47.70 -1.31
C VAL A 460 26.79 -48.21 -1.69
N ARG A 461 27.70 -47.32 -2.12
CA ARG A 461 29.09 -47.68 -2.44
C ARG A 461 29.80 -48.35 -1.26
N ARG A 462 29.66 -47.79 -0.06
CA ARG A 462 30.27 -48.35 1.16
C ARG A 462 29.68 -49.72 1.53
N SER A 463 28.41 -49.96 1.26
CA SER A 463 27.76 -51.26 1.48
C SER A 463 28.23 -52.33 0.50
N ILE A 464 28.52 -51.94 -0.75
CA ILE A 464 29.06 -52.85 -1.78
C ILE A 464 30.51 -53.21 -1.45
N ALA A 465 31.35 -52.25 -1.06
CA ALA A 465 32.77 -52.49 -0.73
C ALA A 465 33.01 -53.34 0.54
N ARG A 466 31.97 -53.63 1.33
CA ARG A 466 32.04 -54.48 2.52
C ARG A 466 31.59 -55.93 2.26
N LYS A 467 31.09 -56.22 1.07
CA LYS A 467 30.87 -57.58 0.57
C LYS A 467 32.08 -57.99 -0.26
#